data_AF-A0A550CAY6-F1
#
_entry.id   AF-A0A550CAY6-F1
#
_cell.length_a   1.000
_cell.length_b   1.000
_cell.length_c   1.000
_cell.angle_alpha   90.00
_cell.angle_beta   90.00
_cell.angle_gamma   90.00
#
_symmetry.space_group_name_H-M   'P 1'
#
loop_
_entity.id
_entity.type
_entity.pdbx_description
1 polymer ?
#
loop_
_entity_poly.entity_id
_entity_poly.type
_entity_poly.pdbx_seq_one_letter_code
_entity_poly.pdbx_strand_id
1 'polypeptide(L)'
;MAPSDSFEMENLVDRLSQQNISSQARTRYVSRTEALLNDALPALQVDPFTLPQHQWRESSQPVRNATGSILSLYHLLLAVWETSDLAAVAIPFTRRVWFQLVAWTEFIHPANKYIDNPSHSSDAIAAIILGELVAHRSQLSDLLAQTPRVYRLLADSWLHGDKRWFSHKTALFDRNPLELYGRIVKVVMQALTGDRGPPGTAPPMLEGILEATNHRPKRIYKRAMACLMVAAQPSAYSAQIVSSQLTIIFTLASDLLPLASYPRNVIRSLVRWATDLKKGPQGKDLTLAYRVVECMWLSAQDDRPLVWALRDGIMPLMMAANQHLNYELSRGLELMMRRSIFVPVARALASCETNFEIWADPQANTILNDTIKERLLFVPLLDGEQCSNPQCGKTAGDGTRLSRCPCLAMTYYCSVECQKAHRPAHQRICHIDPLLRIHQILDKIRAHPIGLSQVQFMRCNGVQYTRHHGLNILAEIDQFIPPDSSLVCVFQITIDFEQLPSPSHTTFVADPESEELYPFLHDLDEHEVVAVARLSSDVSVVSFTYTLTQLRELVLEDYRQGH
;
A
#
# COMPACT_ATOMS: atom_id res chain seq x y z
N MET A 1 -21.31 9.84 -41.56
CA MET A 1 -20.08 9.95 -42.34
C MET A 1 -19.96 8.70 -43.19
N ALA A 2 -19.69 8.82 -44.49
CA ALA A 2 -19.44 7.62 -45.28
C ALA A 2 -18.09 7.03 -44.85
N PRO A 3 -17.90 5.70 -44.90
CA PRO A 3 -16.59 5.09 -44.61
C PRO A 3 -15.42 5.74 -45.38
N SER A 4 -15.70 6.38 -46.52
CA SER A 4 -14.76 7.18 -47.30
C SER A 4 -14.15 8.35 -46.53
N ASP A 5 -14.91 9.05 -45.69
CA ASP A 5 -14.43 10.31 -45.12
C ASP A 5 -13.54 10.06 -43.88
N SER A 6 -13.73 8.95 -43.16
CA SER A 6 -12.81 8.52 -42.09
C SER A 6 -11.46 8.15 -42.67
N PHE A 7 -11.51 7.38 -43.76
CA PHE A 7 -10.31 7.01 -44.49
C PHE A 7 -9.62 8.23 -45.09
N GLU A 8 -10.36 9.22 -45.61
CA GLU A 8 -9.77 10.48 -46.07
C GLU A 8 -9.10 11.25 -44.93
N MET A 9 -9.74 11.35 -43.76
CA MET A 9 -9.17 12.02 -42.59
C MET A 9 -7.87 11.35 -42.11
N GLU A 10 -7.85 10.02 -42.01
CA GLU A 10 -6.66 9.24 -41.65
C GLU A 10 -5.53 9.48 -42.66
N ASN A 11 -5.83 9.44 -43.97
CA ASN A 11 -4.83 9.73 -45.00
C ASN A 11 -4.27 11.16 -44.93
N LEU A 12 -5.10 12.15 -44.60
CA LEU A 12 -4.66 13.53 -44.46
C LEU A 12 -3.77 13.72 -43.23
N VAL A 13 -4.14 13.09 -42.11
CA VAL A 13 -3.33 13.03 -40.89
C VAL A 13 -1.98 12.37 -41.17
N ASP A 14 -1.97 11.19 -41.79
CA ASP A 14 -0.74 10.45 -42.12
C ASP A 14 0.18 11.26 -43.03
N ARG A 15 -0.40 11.99 -44.00
CA ARG A 15 0.38 12.92 -44.82
C ARG A 15 0.96 14.03 -43.96
N LEU A 16 0.15 14.72 -43.17
CA LEU A 16 0.60 15.84 -42.33
C LEU A 16 1.71 15.47 -41.33
N SER A 17 1.73 14.22 -40.86
CA SER A 17 2.79 13.70 -39.99
C SER A 17 4.13 13.42 -40.70
N GLN A 18 4.19 13.46 -42.04
CA GLN A 18 5.44 13.26 -42.78
C GLN A 18 6.38 14.47 -42.64
N GLN A 19 7.64 14.21 -42.27
CA GLN A 19 8.65 15.24 -42.01
C GLN A 19 8.99 16.13 -43.23
N ASN A 20 8.75 15.66 -44.47
CA ASN A 20 9.21 16.31 -45.70
C ASN A 20 8.08 16.97 -46.53
N ILE A 21 7.00 17.40 -45.89
CA ILE A 21 5.92 18.11 -46.59
C ILE A 21 6.29 19.57 -46.88
N SER A 22 6.02 20.03 -48.10
CA SER A 22 6.14 21.45 -48.44
C SER A 22 5.10 22.29 -47.68
N SER A 23 5.45 23.53 -47.32
CA SER A 23 4.54 24.45 -46.62
C SER A 23 3.20 24.62 -47.34
N GLN A 24 3.21 24.72 -48.68
CA GLN A 24 2.00 24.81 -49.48
C GLN A 24 1.12 23.56 -49.40
N ALA A 25 1.72 22.36 -49.46
CA ALA A 25 0.97 21.11 -49.32
C ALA A 25 0.39 20.99 -47.90
N ARG A 26 1.15 21.40 -46.87
CA ARG A 26 0.67 21.45 -45.50
C ARG A 26 -0.56 22.33 -45.36
N THR A 27 -0.51 23.58 -45.84
CA THR A 27 -1.66 24.50 -45.80
C THR A 27 -2.89 23.90 -46.50
N ARG A 28 -2.69 23.26 -47.65
CA ARG A 28 -3.78 22.58 -48.38
C ARG A 28 -4.39 21.44 -47.56
N TYR A 29 -3.57 20.60 -46.93
CA TYR A 29 -4.07 19.50 -46.11
C TYR A 29 -4.78 20.00 -44.86
N VAL A 30 -4.24 21.00 -44.15
CA VAL A 30 -4.91 21.63 -43.00
C VAL A 30 -6.27 22.22 -43.42
N SER A 31 -6.32 22.95 -44.53
CA SER A 31 -7.58 23.52 -45.05
C SER A 31 -8.59 22.43 -45.44
N ARG A 32 -8.12 21.32 -46.00
CA ARG A 32 -8.97 20.18 -46.35
C ARG A 32 -9.50 19.48 -45.10
N THR A 33 -8.66 19.28 -44.09
CA THR A 33 -9.06 18.76 -42.78
C THR A 33 -10.13 19.64 -42.13
N GLU A 34 -9.96 20.96 -42.17
CA GLU A 34 -10.96 21.91 -41.65
C GLU A 34 -12.30 21.80 -42.40
N ALA A 35 -12.27 21.73 -43.74
CA ALA A 35 -13.47 21.50 -44.55
C ALA A 35 -14.16 20.19 -44.18
N LEU A 36 -13.40 19.09 -44.08
CA LEU A 36 -13.94 17.79 -43.67
C LEU A 36 -14.55 17.83 -42.27
N LEU A 37 -13.95 18.52 -41.30
CA LEU A 37 -14.55 18.64 -39.97
C LEU A 37 -15.89 19.38 -39.98
N ASN A 38 -16.00 20.43 -40.80
CA ASN A 38 -17.25 21.17 -40.93
C ASN A 38 -18.34 20.34 -41.65
N ASP A 39 -17.96 19.53 -42.64
CA ASP A 39 -18.90 18.74 -43.45
C ASP A 39 -19.27 17.39 -42.82
N ALA A 40 -18.33 16.73 -42.14
CA ALA A 40 -18.43 15.31 -41.80
C ALA A 40 -19.11 15.02 -40.46
N LEU A 41 -19.34 16.05 -39.63
CA LEU A 41 -19.75 15.91 -38.24
C LEU A 41 -21.19 16.35 -37.87
N PRO A 42 -22.17 16.51 -38.79
CA PRO A 42 -23.59 16.68 -38.39
C PRO A 42 -24.10 15.59 -37.46
N ALA A 43 -23.55 14.37 -37.55
CA ALA A 43 -23.92 13.26 -36.68
C ALA A 43 -23.63 13.55 -35.19
N LEU A 44 -22.55 14.28 -34.90
CA LEU A 44 -22.22 14.70 -33.53
C LEU A 44 -23.07 15.87 -33.05
N GLN A 45 -23.83 16.55 -33.91
CA GLN A 45 -24.70 17.65 -33.47
C GLN A 45 -26.04 17.14 -32.90
N VAL A 46 -26.38 15.87 -33.16
CA VAL A 46 -27.58 15.23 -32.63
C VAL A 46 -27.33 14.84 -31.18
N ASP A 47 -28.27 15.13 -30.29
CA ASP A 47 -28.25 14.59 -28.93
C ASP A 47 -28.64 13.10 -28.98
N PRO A 48 -27.74 12.17 -28.61
CA PRO A 48 -28.02 10.73 -28.69
C PRO A 48 -29.22 10.30 -27.83
N PHE A 49 -29.53 11.05 -26.76
CA PHE A 49 -30.64 10.71 -25.86
C PHE A 49 -32.01 11.12 -26.43
N THR A 50 -32.03 11.89 -27.52
CA THR A 50 -33.27 12.22 -28.25
C THR A 50 -33.61 11.19 -29.33
N LEU A 51 -32.70 10.25 -29.62
CA LEU A 51 -32.96 9.20 -30.59
C LEU A 51 -34.09 8.27 -30.11
N PRO A 52 -34.96 7.80 -31.01
CA PRO A 52 -35.92 6.75 -30.69
C PRO A 52 -35.22 5.51 -30.13
N GLN A 53 -35.76 4.89 -29.08
CA GLN A 53 -35.13 3.76 -28.39
C GLN A 53 -34.81 2.56 -29.31
N HIS A 54 -35.59 2.33 -30.38
CA HIS A 54 -35.29 1.27 -31.36
C HIS A 54 -33.98 1.53 -32.16
N GLN A 55 -33.47 2.76 -32.13
CA GLN A 55 -32.20 3.18 -32.71
C GLN A 55 -31.06 3.16 -31.68
N TRP A 56 -31.29 2.78 -30.42
CA TRP A 56 -30.25 2.60 -29.41
C TRP A 56 -29.52 1.27 -29.59
N ARG A 57 -29.05 1.05 -30.82
CA ARG A 57 -28.30 -0.12 -31.26
C ARG A 57 -27.09 0.39 -32.00
N GLU A 58 -25.96 -0.26 -31.76
CA GLU A 58 -24.71 0.06 -32.46
C GLU A 58 -24.83 -0.07 -33.98
N SER A 59 -25.68 -1.00 -34.46
CA SER A 59 -25.97 -1.19 -35.87
C SER A 59 -26.96 -0.18 -36.47
N SER A 60 -27.49 0.76 -35.68
CA SER A 60 -28.34 1.83 -36.22
C SER A 60 -27.50 2.85 -36.99
N GLN A 61 -28.09 3.46 -38.02
CA GLN A 61 -27.35 4.44 -38.84
C GLN A 61 -26.87 5.66 -38.04
N PRO A 62 -27.67 6.27 -37.13
CA PRO A 62 -27.23 7.42 -36.35
C PRO A 62 -26.03 7.09 -35.44
N VAL A 63 -26.08 5.96 -34.74
CA VAL A 63 -25.00 5.53 -33.83
C VAL A 63 -23.73 5.21 -34.63
N ARG A 64 -23.82 4.45 -35.73
CA ARG A 64 -22.65 4.20 -36.60
C ARG A 64 -22.02 5.48 -37.12
N ASN A 65 -22.85 6.42 -37.57
CA ASN A 65 -22.37 7.71 -38.08
C ASN A 65 -21.63 8.49 -36.99
N ALA A 66 -22.20 8.60 -35.79
CA ALA A 66 -21.58 9.29 -34.67
C ALA A 66 -20.29 8.59 -34.20
N THR A 67 -20.29 7.26 -34.08
CA THR A 67 -19.09 6.48 -33.71
C THR A 67 -17.96 6.66 -34.72
N GLY A 68 -18.26 6.64 -36.03
CA GLY A 68 -17.28 6.94 -37.08
C GLY A 68 -16.74 8.37 -36.98
N SER A 69 -17.63 9.34 -36.72
CA SER A 69 -17.27 10.74 -36.49
C SER A 69 -16.36 10.93 -35.26
N ILE A 70 -16.61 10.22 -34.15
CA ILE A 70 -15.74 10.21 -32.96
C ILE A 70 -14.37 9.64 -33.30
N LEU A 71 -14.33 8.52 -34.05
CA LEU A 71 -13.09 7.88 -34.45
C LEU A 71 -12.21 8.82 -35.29
N SER A 72 -12.80 9.54 -36.25
CA SER A 72 -12.06 10.53 -37.05
C SER A 72 -11.55 11.69 -36.20
N LEU A 73 -12.35 12.16 -35.22
CA LEU A 73 -11.89 13.19 -34.28
C LEU A 73 -10.74 12.69 -33.40
N TYR A 74 -10.78 11.42 -32.96
CA TYR A 74 -9.68 10.78 -32.25
C TYR A 74 -8.39 10.79 -33.09
N HIS A 75 -8.45 10.36 -34.36
CA HIS A 75 -7.27 10.36 -35.25
C HIS A 75 -6.68 11.75 -35.41
N LEU A 76 -7.55 12.76 -35.55
CA LEU A 76 -7.12 14.15 -35.61
C LEU A 76 -6.44 14.60 -34.31
N LEU A 77 -7.05 14.37 -33.15
CA LEU A 77 -6.49 14.74 -31.85
C LEU A 77 -5.18 14.01 -31.55
N LEU A 78 -5.05 12.77 -32.01
CA LEU A 78 -3.79 12.04 -31.92
C LEU A 78 -2.68 12.74 -32.72
N ALA A 79 -2.99 13.23 -33.92
CA ALA A 79 -2.04 13.92 -34.79
C ALA A 79 -1.59 15.30 -34.26
N VAL A 80 -2.40 15.93 -33.39
CA VAL A 80 -2.07 17.20 -32.74
C VAL A 80 -0.78 17.10 -31.92
N TRP A 81 -0.49 15.92 -31.35
CA TRP A 81 0.77 15.69 -30.62
C TRP A 81 2.02 15.81 -31.49
N GLU A 82 1.88 15.54 -32.79
CA GLU A 82 2.98 15.52 -33.75
C GLU A 82 3.11 16.86 -34.49
N THR A 83 2.02 17.62 -34.61
CA THR A 83 1.96 18.84 -35.43
C THR A 83 1.17 19.97 -34.76
N SER A 84 1.86 21.08 -34.44
CA SER A 84 1.24 22.27 -33.85
C SER A 84 0.17 22.90 -34.74
N ASP A 85 0.30 22.78 -36.07
CA ASP A 85 -0.63 23.37 -37.04
C ASP A 85 -2.02 22.72 -36.98
N LEU A 86 -2.08 21.40 -36.68
CA LEU A 86 -3.36 20.71 -36.49
C LEU A 86 -4.05 21.10 -35.19
N ALA A 87 -3.29 21.51 -34.16
CA ALA A 87 -3.88 21.98 -32.90
C ALA A 87 -4.83 23.18 -33.15
N ALA A 88 -4.43 24.09 -34.04
CA ALA A 88 -5.20 25.29 -34.38
C ALA A 88 -6.56 24.99 -35.03
N VAL A 89 -6.73 23.81 -35.62
CA VAL A 89 -7.99 23.37 -36.24
C VAL A 89 -8.76 22.43 -35.32
N ALA A 90 -8.08 21.40 -34.79
CA ALA A 90 -8.68 20.34 -34.00
C ALA A 90 -9.25 20.82 -32.67
N ILE A 91 -8.53 21.70 -31.95
CA ILE A 91 -8.93 22.16 -30.62
C ILE A 91 -10.16 23.07 -30.70
N PRO A 92 -10.20 24.15 -31.52
CA PRO A 92 -11.42 24.96 -31.64
C PRO A 92 -12.62 24.17 -32.12
N PHE A 93 -12.41 23.20 -33.02
CA PHE A 93 -13.46 22.30 -33.44
C PHE A 93 -13.98 21.44 -32.27
N THR A 94 -13.09 20.77 -31.52
CA THR A 94 -13.43 19.94 -30.35
C THR A 94 -14.19 20.75 -29.30
N ARG A 95 -13.77 21.99 -29.04
CA ARG A 95 -14.46 22.91 -28.11
C ARG A 95 -15.89 23.21 -28.55
N ARG A 96 -16.13 23.38 -29.86
CA ARG A 96 -17.45 23.67 -30.44
C ARG A 96 -18.45 22.52 -30.27
N VAL A 97 -17.98 21.28 -30.38
CA VAL A 97 -18.82 20.07 -30.29
C VAL A 97 -18.72 19.38 -28.92
N TRP A 98 -18.09 20.01 -27.93
CA TRP A 98 -17.69 19.37 -26.67
C TRP A 98 -18.84 18.65 -25.98
N PHE A 99 -19.96 19.33 -25.73
CA PHE A 99 -21.05 18.76 -24.94
C PHE A 99 -21.71 17.59 -25.65
N GLN A 100 -21.88 17.67 -26.97
CA GLN A 100 -22.43 16.57 -27.74
C GLN A 100 -21.43 15.41 -27.87
N LEU A 101 -20.14 15.69 -28.03
CA LEU A 101 -19.09 14.66 -28.02
C LEU A 101 -19.10 13.88 -26.70
N VAL A 102 -19.20 14.58 -25.57
CA VAL A 102 -19.32 13.95 -24.24
C VAL A 102 -20.62 13.15 -24.14
N ALA A 103 -21.76 13.69 -24.59
CA ALA A 103 -23.04 12.98 -24.59
C ALA A 103 -22.99 11.69 -25.41
N TRP A 104 -22.42 11.73 -26.62
CA TRP A 104 -22.24 10.56 -27.46
C TRP A 104 -21.29 9.55 -26.84
N THR A 105 -20.20 10.02 -26.25
CA THR A 105 -19.24 9.15 -25.56
C THR A 105 -19.91 8.45 -24.38
N GLU A 106 -20.71 9.15 -23.58
CA GLU A 106 -21.53 8.56 -22.53
C GLU A 106 -22.53 7.54 -23.07
N PHE A 107 -23.17 7.85 -24.18
CA PHE A 107 -24.16 6.98 -24.80
C PHE A 107 -23.55 5.65 -25.26
N ILE A 108 -22.38 5.68 -25.91
CA ILE A 108 -21.73 4.47 -26.42
C ILE A 108 -20.91 3.71 -25.36
N HIS A 109 -20.59 4.34 -24.23
CA HIS A 109 -19.73 3.74 -23.21
C HIS A 109 -20.43 2.59 -22.46
N PRO A 110 -19.83 1.39 -22.35
CA PRO A 110 -20.51 0.20 -21.84
C PRO A 110 -21.02 0.29 -20.40
N ALA A 111 -20.38 1.11 -19.56
CA ALA A 111 -20.78 1.25 -18.16
C ALA A 111 -22.20 1.81 -17.99
N ASN A 112 -22.67 2.61 -18.95
CA ASN A 112 -23.96 3.29 -18.85
C ASN A 112 -25.12 2.47 -19.44
N LYS A 113 -24.84 1.38 -20.17
CA LYS A 113 -25.83 0.41 -20.67
C LYS A 113 -26.96 1.00 -21.52
N TYR A 114 -26.72 2.09 -22.24
CA TYR A 114 -27.71 2.65 -23.18
C TYR A 114 -27.84 1.80 -24.45
N ILE A 115 -26.73 1.22 -24.92
CA ILE A 115 -26.72 0.27 -26.03
C ILE A 115 -26.69 -1.15 -25.45
N ASP A 116 -27.61 -2.00 -25.91
CA ASP A 116 -27.61 -3.42 -25.56
C ASP A 116 -26.43 -4.14 -26.21
N ASN A 117 -25.61 -4.81 -25.39
CA ASN A 117 -24.44 -5.58 -25.83
C ASN A 117 -23.52 -4.78 -26.78
N PRO A 118 -22.96 -3.65 -26.33
CA PRO A 118 -22.08 -2.84 -27.18
C PRO A 118 -20.91 -3.70 -27.62
N SER A 119 -20.53 -3.61 -28.90
CA SER A 119 -19.32 -4.26 -29.36
C SER A 119 -18.10 -3.67 -28.66
N HIS A 120 -17.02 -4.44 -28.65
CA HIS A 120 -15.73 -3.97 -28.17
C HIS A 120 -15.20 -2.74 -28.93
N SER A 121 -15.67 -2.50 -30.16
CA SER A 121 -15.26 -1.32 -30.92
C SER A 121 -15.84 -0.04 -30.34
N SER A 122 -17.11 -0.03 -29.94
CA SER A 122 -17.70 1.14 -29.29
C SER A 122 -17.02 1.47 -27.95
N ASP A 123 -16.72 0.47 -27.13
CA ASP A 123 -15.93 0.66 -25.89
C ASP A 123 -14.55 1.22 -26.19
N ALA A 124 -13.88 0.66 -27.21
CA ALA A 124 -12.56 1.10 -27.57
C ALA A 124 -12.54 2.53 -28.07
N ILE A 125 -13.49 2.90 -28.94
CA ILE A 125 -13.65 4.25 -29.46
C ILE A 125 -13.95 5.25 -28.35
N ALA A 126 -14.83 4.87 -27.40
CA ALA A 126 -15.09 5.70 -26.23
C ALA A 126 -13.82 5.92 -25.40
N ALA A 127 -13.09 4.85 -25.09
CA ALA A 127 -11.92 4.95 -24.23
C ALA A 127 -10.76 5.73 -24.86
N ILE A 128 -10.51 5.56 -26.17
CA ILE A 128 -9.45 6.29 -26.86
C ILE A 128 -9.78 7.78 -26.99
N ILE A 129 -11.03 8.16 -27.30
CA ILE A 129 -11.38 9.57 -27.37
C ILE A 129 -11.28 10.22 -25.99
N LEU A 130 -11.78 9.55 -24.94
CA LEU A 130 -11.64 10.04 -23.56
C LEU A 130 -10.17 10.24 -23.18
N GLY A 131 -9.31 9.30 -23.57
CA GLY A 131 -7.87 9.40 -23.40
C GLY A 131 -7.30 10.65 -24.06
N GLU A 132 -7.59 10.88 -25.34
CA GLU A 132 -7.09 12.06 -26.05
C GLU A 132 -7.64 13.39 -25.51
N LEU A 133 -8.93 13.44 -25.13
CA LEU A 133 -9.51 14.65 -24.52
C LEU A 133 -8.78 15.03 -23.21
N VAL A 134 -8.45 14.04 -22.38
CA VAL A 134 -7.69 14.25 -21.13
C VAL A 134 -6.20 14.50 -21.38
N ALA A 135 -5.63 13.92 -22.44
CA ALA A 135 -4.26 14.16 -22.83
C ALA A 135 -4.05 15.63 -23.24
N HIS A 136 -5.04 16.25 -23.91
CA HIS A 136 -5.06 17.67 -24.30
C HIS A 136 -5.60 18.62 -23.21
N ARG A 137 -5.60 18.20 -21.94
CA ARG A 137 -6.20 18.97 -20.83
C ARG A 137 -5.67 20.39 -20.66
N SER A 138 -4.43 20.70 -21.04
CA SER A 138 -3.90 22.07 -20.96
C SER A 138 -4.66 23.06 -21.85
N GLN A 139 -5.27 22.57 -22.93
CA GLN A 139 -6.05 23.35 -23.90
C GLN A 139 -7.58 23.21 -23.70
N LEU A 140 -8.00 22.24 -22.89
CA LEU A 140 -9.41 21.85 -22.68
C LEU A 140 -9.80 21.87 -21.19
N SER A 141 -8.98 22.46 -20.31
CA SER A 141 -9.15 22.40 -18.84
C SER A 141 -10.47 23.01 -18.37
N ASP A 142 -10.88 24.12 -18.96
CA ASP A 142 -12.15 24.80 -18.66
C ASP A 142 -13.37 23.94 -19.01
N LEU A 143 -13.28 23.17 -20.09
CA LEU A 143 -14.34 22.25 -20.52
C LEU A 143 -14.33 20.96 -19.69
N LEU A 144 -13.16 20.42 -19.37
CA LEU A 144 -13.00 19.28 -18.47
C LEU A 144 -13.55 19.60 -17.07
N ALA A 145 -13.34 20.82 -16.57
CA ALA A 145 -13.93 21.29 -15.32
C ALA A 145 -15.46 21.34 -15.35
N GLN A 146 -16.06 21.64 -16.51
CA GLN A 146 -17.52 21.64 -16.69
C GLN A 146 -18.11 20.24 -16.88
N THR A 147 -17.30 19.25 -17.26
CA THR A 147 -17.74 17.87 -17.49
C THR A 147 -16.84 16.84 -16.78
N PRO A 148 -16.82 16.81 -15.44
CA PRO A 148 -15.96 15.90 -14.66
C PRO A 148 -16.20 14.42 -14.96
N ARG A 149 -17.41 14.07 -15.42
CA ARG A 149 -17.79 12.74 -15.94
C ARG A 149 -16.82 12.15 -16.98
N VAL A 150 -16.09 12.97 -17.74
CA VAL A 150 -15.04 12.49 -18.67
C VAL A 150 -13.99 11.68 -17.93
N TYR A 151 -13.54 12.14 -16.76
CA TYR A 151 -12.59 11.41 -15.91
C TYR A 151 -13.19 10.10 -15.37
N ARG A 152 -14.47 10.11 -14.97
CA ARG A 152 -15.18 8.91 -14.52
C ARG A 152 -15.22 7.82 -15.59
N LEU A 153 -15.57 8.19 -16.82
CA LEU A 153 -15.63 7.23 -17.93
C LEU A 153 -14.24 6.69 -18.26
N LEU A 154 -13.23 7.56 -18.35
CA LEU A 154 -11.85 7.15 -18.60
C LEU A 154 -11.33 6.20 -17.52
N ALA A 155 -11.60 6.51 -16.25
CA ALA A 155 -11.22 5.68 -15.11
C ALA A 155 -11.93 4.32 -15.15
N ASP A 156 -13.20 4.29 -15.55
CA ASP A 156 -13.95 3.05 -15.73
C ASP A 156 -13.37 2.18 -16.87
N SER A 157 -12.99 2.78 -18.00
CA SER A 157 -12.29 2.07 -19.10
C SER A 157 -10.95 1.48 -18.63
N TRP A 158 -10.18 2.23 -17.83
CA TRP A 158 -8.92 1.77 -17.24
C TRP A 158 -9.13 0.60 -16.26
N LEU A 159 -10.02 0.76 -15.27
CA LEU A 159 -10.22 -0.22 -14.20
C LEU A 159 -10.91 -1.52 -14.65
N HIS A 160 -11.55 -1.51 -15.81
CA HIS A 160 -12.18 -2.70 -16.41
C HIS A 160 -11.43 -3.20 -17.65
N GLY A 161 -10.17 -2.79 -17.80
CA GLY A 161 -9.22 -3.28 -18.81
C GLY A 161 -9.25 -4.80 -18.94
N ASP A 162 -9.09 -5.48 -17.80
CA ASP A 162 -9.07 -6.94 -17.61
C ASP A 162 -10.22 -7.66 -18.33
N LYS A 163 -11.43 -7.11 -18.24
CA LYS A 163 -12.65 -7.75 -18.74
C LYS A 163 -13.05 -7.35 -20.15
N ARG A 164 -12.66 -6.16 -20.60
CA ARG A 164 -13.17 -5.61 -21.86
C ARG A 164 -12.22 -5.82 -23.02
N TRP A 165 -10.91 -5.76 -22.76
CA TRP A 165 -9.90 -5.67 -23.80
C TRP A 165 -9.13 -6.97 -24.00
N PHE A 166 -8.94 -7.74 -22.93
CA PHE A 166 -8.09 -8.93 -22.96
C PHE A 166 -8.86 -10.23 -23.18
N SER A 167 -10.17 -10.25 -22.97
CA SER A 167 -11.00 -11.45 -23.12
C SER A 167 -11.37 -11.77 -24.56
N HIS A 168 -11.27 -10.81 -25.48
CA HIS A 168 -11.74 -10.97 -26.86
C HIS A 168 -10.66 -10.59 -27.88
N LYS A 169 -10.46 -11.47 -28.87
CA LYS A 169 -9.73 -11.14 -30.10
C LYS A 169 -10.58 -10.15 -30.90
N THR A 170 -10.36 -8.86 -30.69
CA THR A 170 -11.04 -7.80 -31.42
C THR A 170 -10.48 -7.71 -32.84
N ALA A 171 -11.29 -8.07 -33.83
CA ALA A 171 -10.91 -8.00 -35.25
C ALA A 171 -10.99 -6.58 -35.84
N LEU A 172 -11.56 -5.61 -35.11
CA LEU A 172 -11.85 -4.26 -35.61
C LEU A 172 -10.66 -3.30 -35.57
N PHE A 173 -9.62 -3.61 -34.81
CA PHE A 173 -8.36 -2.88 -34.86
C PHE A 173 -7.28 -3.88 -35.27
N ASP A 174 -6.59 -3.61 -36.38
CA ASP A 174 -5.30 -4.27 -36.68
C ASP A 174 -4.25 -4.00 -35.58
N ARG A 175 -4.54 -3.03 -34.69
CA ARG A 175 -3.72 -2.68 -33.53
C ARG A 175 -3.96 -3.63 -32.36
N ASN A 176 -2.86 -3.96 -31.68
CA ASN A 176 -2.85 -4.79 -30.49
C ASN A 176 -3.68 -4.14 -29.37
N PRO A 177 -4.72 -4.79 -28.80
CA PRO A 177 -5.52 -4.26 -27.68
C PRO A 177 -4.67 -3.80 -26.48
N LEU A 178 -3.50 -4.39 -26.28
CA LEU A 178 -2.51 -3.94 -25.29
C LEU A 178 -2.02 -2.52 -25.56
N GLU A 179 -1.81 -2.12 -26.82
CA GLU A 179 -1.35 -0.77 -27.16
C GLU A 179 -2.40 0.27 -26.78
N LEU A 180 -3.68 0.01 -27.12
CA LEU A 180 -4.80 0.89 -26.76
C LEU A 180 -4.93 1.01 -25.25
N TYR A 181 -4.86 -0.11 -24.55
CA TYR A 181 -4.86 -0.11 -23.09
C TYR A 181 -3.66 0.68 -22.53
N GLY A 182 -2.46 0.47 -23.07
CA GLY A 182 -1.26 1.19 -22.67
C GLY A 182 -1.37 2.71 -22.81
N ARG A 183 -2.06 3.19 -23.86
CA ARG A 183 -2.36 4.62 -24.01
C ARG A 183 -3.28 5.13 -22.90
N ILE A 184 -4.37 4.41 -22.61
CA ILE A 184 -5.29 4.77 -21.51
C ILE A 184 -4.52 4.85 -20.18
N VAL A 185 -3.70 3.85 -19.88
CA VAL A 185 -2.86 3.82 -18.66
C VAL A 185 -1.92 5.02 -18.61
N LYS A 186 -1.26 5.35 -19.71
CA LYS A 186 -0.35 6.50 -19.78
C LYS A 186 -1.10 7.81 -19.50
N VAL A 187 -2.29 8.01 -20.09
CA VAL A 187 -3.11 9.20 -19.86
C VAL A 187 -3.58 9.27 -18.40
N VAL A 188 -4.06 8.16 -17.83
CA VAL A 188 -4.46 8.09 -16.41
C VAL A 188 -3.30 8.47 -15.50
N MET A 189 -2.11 7.91 -15.75
CA MET A 189 -0.90 8.24 -15.01
C MET A 189 -0.55 9.72 -15.12
N GLN A 190 -0.58 10.29 -16.33
CA GLN A 190 -0.29 11.71 -16.55
C GLN A 190 -1.32 12.63 -15.89
N ALA A 191 -2.60 12.25 -15.88
CA ALA A 191 -3.67 13.00 -15.23
C ALA A 191 -3.58 12.95 -13.70
N LEU A 192 -3.05 11.87 -13.13
CA LEU A 192 -2.81 11.76 -11.68
C LEU A 192 -1.53 12.48 -11.23
N THR A 193 -0.48 12.45 -12.04
CA THR A 193 0.86 12.94 -11.65
C THR A 193 1.20 14.35 -12.15
N GLY A 194 0.63 14.77 -13.28
CA GLY A 194 0.99 16.01 -13.95
C GLY A 194 0.26 17.26 -13.43
N ASP A 195 -0.94 17.11 -12.88
CA ASP A 195 -1.75 18.22 -12.36
C ASP A 195 -1.62 18.31 -10.84
N ARG A 196 -0.38 18.51 -10.36
CA ARG A 196 -0.20 18.94 -8.97
C ARG A 196 -0.70 20.38 -8.89
N GLY A 197 -1.99 20.52 -8.61
CA GLY A 197 -2.57 21.78 -8.17
C GLY A 197 -1.89 22.29 -6.89
N PRO A 198 -2.43 23.35 -6.27
CA PRO A 198 -1.94 23.80 -4.97
C PRO A 198 -1.80 22.61 -4.00
N PRO A 199 -0.74 22.56 -3.18
CA PRO A 199 -0.55 21.48 -2.20
C PRO A 199 -1.83 21.18 -1.42
N GLY A 200 -2.24 19.91 -1.41
CA GLY A 200 -3.49 19.46 -0.75
C GLY A 200 -4.72 19.37 -1.66
N THR A 201 -4.65 19.83 -2.91
CA THR A 201 -5.77 19.65 -3.87
C THR A 201 -5.62 18.31 -4.59
N ALA A 202 -6.59 17.42 -4.42
CA ALA A 202 -6.62 16.16 -5.15
C ALA A 202 -6.81 16.40 -6.67
N PRO A 203 -6.14 15.64 -7.54
CA PRO A 203 -6.32 15.78 -8.99
C PRO A 203 -7.75 15.36 -9.38
N PRO A 204 -8.42 16.03 -10.35
CA PRO A 204 -9.77 15.68 -10.79
C PRO A 204 -9.91 14.21 -11.24
N MET A 205 -8.83 13.63 -11.75
CA MET A 205 -8.78 12.21 -12.12
C MET A 205 -9.05 11.28 -10.93
N LEU A 206 -8.62 11.64 -9.70
CA LEU A 206 -8.89 10.83 -8.51
C LEU A 206 -10.40 10.72 -8.23
N GLU A 207 -11.13 11.84 -8.37
CA GLU A 207 -12.58 11.84 -8.18
C GLU A 207 -13.28 10.96 -9.21
N GLY A 208 -12.86 11.04 -10.49
CA GLY A 208 -13.36 10.14 -11.53
C GLY A 208 -13.11 8.67 -11.22
N ILE A 209 -11.95 8.32 -10.66
CA ILE A 209 -11.62 6.95 -10.22
C ILE A 209 -12.52 6.51 -9.04
N LEU A 210 -12.78 7.40 -8.08
CA LEU A 210 -13.67 7.12 -6.96
C LEU A 210 -15.11 6.89 -7.46
N GLU A 211 -15.64 7.77 -8.30
CA GLU A 211 -16.97 7.64 -8.90
C GLU A 211 -17.11 6.33 -9.69
N ALA A 212 -16.12 5.99 -10.53
CA ALA A 212 -16.09 4.76 -11.32
C ALA A 212 -16.14 3.48 -10.45
N THR A 213 -15.77 3.59 -9.17
CA THR A 213 -15.81 2.49 -8.19
C THR A 213 -16.90 2.64 -7.13
N ASN A 214 -17.84 3.58 -7.31
CA ASN A 214 -18.88 3.96 -6.35
C ASN A 214 -18.30 4.35 -4.98
N HIS A 215 -17.21 5.13 -4.99
CA HIS A 215 -16.46 5.57 -3.81
C HIS A 215 -16.06 4.41 -2.89
N ARG A 216 -15.60 3.30 -3.47
CA ARG A 216 -15.09 2.15 -2.72
C ARG A 216 -13.59 1.98 -2.98
N PRO A 217 -12.71 2.67 -2.22
CA PRO A 217 -11.28 2.68 -2.47
C PRO A 217 -10.63 1.30 -2.63
N LYS A 218 -11.05 0.33 -1.80
CA LYS A 218 -10.59 -1.07 -1.88
C LYS A 218 -10.86 -1.73 -3.24
N ARG A 219 -11.90 -1.31 -3.97
CA ARG A 219 -12.22 -1.83 -5.32
C ARG A 219 -11.24 -1.29 -6.37
N ILE A 220 -10.75 -0.07 -6.22
CA ILE A 220 -9.75 0.53 -7.12
C ILE A 220 -8.50 -0.35 -7.16
N TYR A 221 -7.88 -0.61 -6.00
CA TYR A 221 -6.69 -1.46 -5.92
C TYR A 221 -6.92 -2.88 -6.45
N LYS A 222 -8.08 -3.49 -6.17
CA LYS A 222 -8.41 -4.82 -6.69
C LYS A 222 -8.50 -4.84 -8.22
N ARG A 223 -9.10 -3.81 -8.82
CA ARG A 223 -9.27 -3.68 -10.27
C ARG A 223 -7.97 -3.32 -10.98
N ALA A 224 -7.23 -2.34 -10.45
CA ALA A 224 -5.90 -1.98 -10.95
C ALA A 224 -4.96 -3.19 -10.93
N MET A 225 -4.96 -3.96 -9.83
CA MET A 225 -4.16 -5.18 -9.73
C MET A 225 -4.61 -6.26 -10.73
N ALA A 226 -5.92 -6.44 -10.93
CA ALA A 226 -6.41 -7.39 -11.93
C ALA A 226 -5.91 -7.02 -13.34
N CYS A 227 -5.94 -5.73 -13.69
CA CYS A 227 -5.43 -5.28 -14.98
C CYS A 227 -3.91 -5.41 -15.09
N LEU A 228 -3.16 -5.13 -14.00
CA LEU A 228 -1.70 -5.35 -13.96
C LEU A 228 -1.36 -6.83 -14.20
N MET A 229 -2.08 -7.77 -13.58
CA MET A 229 -1.84 -9.21 -13.79
C MET A 229 -2.04 -9.64 -15.25
N VAL A 230 -3.00 -9.02 -15.95
CA VAL A 230 -3.22 -9.32 -17.36
C VAL A 230 -2.18 -8.64 -18.26
N ALA A 231 -1.83 -7.38 -17.98
CA ALA A 231 -0.81 -6.64 -18.71
C ALA A 231 0.59 -7.23 -18.55
N ALA A 232 0.86 -7.92 -17.44
CA ALA A 232 2.12 -8.59 -17.15
C ALA A 232 2.34 -9.90 -17.92
N GLN A 233 1.36 -10.36 -18.71
CA GLN A 233 1.56 -11.54 -19.54
C GLN A 233 2.67 -11.28 -20.58
N PRO A 234 3.55 -12.27 -20.85
CA PRO A 234 4.72 -12.07 -21.71
C PRO A 234 4.34 -11.55 -23.10
N SER A 235 4.63 -10.27 -23.37
CA SER A 235 4.48 -9.65 -24.68
C SER A 235 5.45 -8.48 -24.83
N ALA A 236 5.85 -8.14 -26.06
CA ALA A 236 6.80 -7.05 -26.32
C ALA A 236 6.32 -5.67 -25.79
N TYR A 237 5.00 -5.48 -25.68
CA TYR A 237 4.39 -4.22 -25.24
C TYR A 237 4.13 -4.16 -23.72
N SER A 238 4.35 -5.24 -22.98
CA SER A 238 3.96 -5.37 -21.57
C SER A 238 4.73 -4.45 -20.62
N ALA A 239 6.05 -4.29 -20.81
CA ALA A 239 6.91 -3.65 -19.79
C ALA A 239 6.53 -2.20 -19.49
N GLN A 240 6.29 -1.37 -20.52
CA GLN A 240 5.90 0.02 -20.32
C GLN A 240 4.53 0.16 -19.63
N ILE A 241 3.58 -0.71 -20.01
CA ILE A 241 2.23 -0.73 -19.45
C ILE A 241 2.30 -1.12 -17.98
N VAL A 242 3.04 -2.19 -17.67
CA VAL A 242 3.32 -2.66 -16.32
C VAL A 242 3.93 -1.55 -15.47
N SER A 243 4.98 -0.90 -15.97
CA SER A 243 5.66 0.18 -15.24
C SER A 243 4.70 1.33 -14.94
N SER A 244 3.92 1.77 -15.93
CA SER A 244 2.93 2.84 -15.77
C SER A 244 1.82 2.46 -14.79
N GLN A 245 1.34 1.20 -14.82
CA GLN A 245 0.35 0.69 -13.87
C GLN A 245 0.88 0.69 -12.44
N LEU A 246 2.10 0.21 -12.25
CA LEU A 246 2.74 0.23 -10.93
C LEU A 246 2.93 1.66 -10.43
N THR A 247 3.31 2.61 -11.31
CA THR A 247 3.40 4.02 -10.95
C THR A 247 2.05 4.56 -10.49
N ILE A 248 0.96 4.25 -11.18
CA ILE A 248 -0.39 4.64 -10.74
C ILE A 248 -0.71 4.05 -9.37
N ILE A 249 -0.49 2.75 -9.17
CA ILE A 249 -0.78 2.08 -7.88
C ILE A 249 0.09 2.68 -6.76
N PHE A 250 1.36 2.98 -7.04
CA PHE A 250 2.28 3.65 -6.13
C PHE A 250 1.74 5.02 -5.73
N THR A 251 1.46 5.90 -6.70
CA THR A 251 0.92 7.26 -6.45
C THR A 251 -0.40 7.22 -5.67
N LEU A 252 -1.27 6.24 -5.95
CA LEU A 252 -2.48 6.05 -5.17
C LEU A 252 -2.17 5.65 -3.73
N ALA A 253 -1.28 4.69 -3.50
CA ALA A 253 -0.95 4.21 -2.16
C ALA A 253 -0.14 5.21 -1.32
N SER A 254 0.72 6.01 -1.93
CA SER A 254 1.60 6.95 -1.23
C SER A 254 0.96 8.32 -0.99
N ASP A 255 0.31 8.89 -2.01
CA ASP A 255 0.02 10.32 -2.03
C ASP A 255 -1.49 10.61 -2.05
N LEU A 256 -2.27 9.84 -2.81
CA LEU A 256 -3.63 10.24 -3.17
C LEU A 256 -4.73 9.50 -2.42
N LEU A 257 -4.55 8.21 -2.13
CA LEU A 257 -5.59 7.35 -1.57
C LEU A 257 -5.05 6.29 -0.60
N PRO A 258 -4.22 6.67 0.40
CA PRO A 258 -3.75 5.73 1.41
C PRO A 258 -4.93 5.04 2.11
N LEU A 259 -4.85 3.72 2.29
CA LEU A 259 -5.89 2.94 2.97
C LEU A 259 -5.45 2.54 4.37
N ALA A 260 -6.34 2.76 5.34
CA ALA A 260 -6.18 2.19 6.69
C ALA A 260 -5.98 0.66 6.67
N SER A 261 -6.55 -0.04 5.69
CA SER A 261 -6.36 -1.48 5.52
C SER A 261 -6.51 -1.91 4.06
N TYR A 262 -5.42 -2.42 3.48
CA TYR A 262 -5.38 -2.90 2.10
C TYR A 262 -6.02 -4.29 1.93
N PRO A 263 -6.58 -4.63 0.75
CA PRO A 263 -7.12 -5.96 0.53
C PRO A 263 -6.03 -7.04 0.48
N ARG A 264 -6.21 -8.13 1.24
CA ARG A 264 -5.27 -9.28 1.27
C ARG A 264 -4.87 -9.78 -0.11
N ASN A 265 -5.84 -9.94 -1.01
CA ASN A 265 -5.57 -10.45 -2.35
C ASN A 265 -4.69 -9.51 -3.19
N VAL A 266 -4.75 -8.20 -2.97
CA VAL A 266 -3.88 -7.22 -3.67
C VAL A 266 -2.43 -7.41 -3.23
N ILE A 267 -2.18 -7.43 -1.92
CA ILE A 267 -0.84 -7.63 -1.37
C ILE A 267 -0.23 -8.96 -1.86
N ARG A 268 -0.99 -10.05 -1.74
CA ARG A 268 -0.54 -11.38 -2.19
C ARG A 268 -0.25 -11.43 -3.68
N SER A 269 -1.09 -10.79 -4.50
CA SER A 269 -0.84 -10.70 -5.95
C SER A 269 0.42 -9.90 -6.27
N LEU A 270 0.68 -8.78 -5.60
CA LEU A 270 1.92 -8.00 -5.77
C LEU A 270 3.16 -8.81 -5.40
N VAL A 271 3.15 -9.53 -4.28
CA VAL A 271 4.30 -10.35 -3.86
C VAL A 271 4.56 -11.48 -4.84
N ARG A 272 3.51 -12.22 -5.25
CA ARG A 272 3.64 -13.28 -6.26
C ARG A 272 4.21 -12.74 -7.57
N TRP A 273 3.72 -11.59 -7.99
CA TRP A 273 4.16 -10.98 -9.22
C TRP A 273 5.62 -10.48 -9.13
N ALA A 274 6.06 -9.92 -8.00
CA ALA A 274 7.46 -9.60 -7.74
C ALA A 274 8.36 -10.86 -7.80
N THR A 275 7.88 -12.00 -7.29
CA THR A 275 8.57 -13.30 -7.42
C THR A 275 8.75 -13.70 -8.88
N ASP A 276 7.72 -13.50 -9.71
CA ASP A 276 7.77 -13.84 -11.13
C ASP A 276 8.70 -12.91 -11.90
N LEU A 277 8.70 -11.61 -11.58
CA LEU A 277 9.61 -10.62 -12.16
C LEU A 277 11.08 -10.90 -11.88
N LYS A 278 11.42 -11.40 -10.68
CA LYS A 278 12.80 -11.76 -10.31
C LYS A 278 13.43 -12.78 -11.29
N LYS A 279 12.62 -13.57 -11.97
CA LYS A 279 13.07 -14.56 -12.97
C LYS A 279 13.31 -13.96 -14.36
N GLY A 280 12.87 -12.73 -14.61
CA GLY A 280 12.93 -12.06 -15.90
C GLY A 280 13.95 -10.90 -15.97
N PRO A 281 14.16 -10.31 -17.16
CA PRO A 281 15.08 -9.19 -17.36
C PRO A 281 14.58 -7.83 -16.81
N GLN A 282 13.43 -7.81 -16.11
CA GLN A 282 12.70 -6.58 -15.75
C GLN A 282 13.08 -6.04 -14.35
N GLY A 283 14.37 -5.80 -14.12
CA GLY A 283 14.87 -5.36 -12.80
C GLY A 283 14.26 -4.04 -12.29
N LYS A 284 13.94 -3.08 -13.18
CA LYS A 284 13.34 -1.78 -12.77
C LYS A 284 11.91 -1.91 -12.25
N ASP A 285 11.09 -2.75 -12.89
CA ASP A 285 9.70 -2.96 -12.49
C ASP A 285 9.63 -3.70 -11.15
N LEU A 286 10.64 -4.52 -10.85
CA LEU A 286 10.78 -5.20 -9.56
C LEU A 286 10.98 -4.19 -8.41
N THR A 287 11.87 -3.20 -8.57
CA THR A 287 12.06 -2.13 -7.58
C THR A 287 10.77 -1.38 -7.30
N LEU A 288 10.03 -1.03 -8.36
CA LEU A 288 8.78 -0.30 -8.23
C LEU A 288 7.69 -1.16 -7.55
N ALA A 289 7.64 -2.46 -7.83
CA ALA A 289 6.76 -3.41 -7.14
C ALA A 289 7.00 -3.40 -5.62
N TYR A 290 8.26 -3.43 -5.20
CA TYR A 290 8.61 -3.35 -3.77
C TYR A 290 8.21 -2.02 -3.16
N ARG A 291 8.46 -0.90 -3.85
CA ARG A 291 8.05 0.43 -3.37
C ARG A 291 6.53 0.56 -3.23
N VAL A 292 5.75 -0.04 -4.12
CA VAL A 292 4.29 -0.10 -3.97
C VAL A 292 3.92 -0.81 -2.67
N VAL A 293 4.50 -1.98 -2.42
CA VAL A 293 4.22 -2.77 -1.23
C VAL A 293 4.67 -2.04 0.04
N GLU A 294 5.85 -1.42 0.03
CA GLU A 294 6.36 -0.57 1.11
C GLU A 294 5.40 0.58 1.44
N CYS A 295 4.93 1.32 0.43
CA CYS A 295 3.96 2.40 0.62
C CYS A 295 2.65 1.89 1.22
N MET A 296 2.19 0.69 0.84
CA MET A 296 1.00 0.09 1.44
C MET A 296 1.21 -0.29 2.91
N TRP A 297 2.43 -0.60 3.34
CA TRP A 297 2.74 -0.81 4.76
C TRP A 297 2.76 0.50 5.53
N LEU A 298 3.45 1.51 4.99
CA LEU A 298 3.58 2.83 5.62
C LEU A 298 2.24 3.55 5.77
N SER A 299 1.32 3.35 4.84
CA SER A 299 0.00 4.01 4.86
C SER A 299 -1.09 3.23 5.58
N ALA A 300 -0.85 1.94 5.89
CA ALA A 300 -1.83 1.14 6.63
C ALA A 300 -1.84 1.50 8.11
N GLN A 301 -3.02 1.47 8.74
CA GLN A 301 -3.18 1.64 10.19
C GLN A 301 -2.97 0.32 10.95
N ASP A 302 -2.79 -0.80 10.24
CA ASP A 302 -2.57 -2.12 10.82
C ASP A 302 -1.45 -2.88 10.12
N ASP A 303 -0.85 -3.84 10.81
CA ASP A 303 0.28 -4.62 10.27
C ASP A 303 -0.14 -5.79 9.35
N ARG A 304 -1.44 -5.95 9.04
CA ARG A 304 -1.91 -7.12 8.26
C ARG A 304 -1.31 -7.18 6.85
N PRO A 305 -1.20 -6.06 6.09
CA PRO A 305 -0.51 -6.05 4.80
C PRO A 305 0.94 -6.53 4.89
N LEU A 306 1.68 -6.10 5.92
CA LEU A 306 3.04 -6.55 6.17
C LEU A 306 3.10 -8.06 6.47
N VAL A 307 2.27 -8.54 7.40
CA VAL A 307 2.17 -9.96 7.76
C VAL A 307 1.83 -10.85 6.57
N TRP A 308 0.90 -10.42 5.71
CA TRP A 308 0.55 -11.19 4.52
C TRP A 308 1.70 -11.23 3.51
N ALA A 309 2.43 -10.14 3.35
CA ALA A 309 3.56 -10.08 2.43
C ALA A 309 4.72 -10.96 2.91
N LEU A 310 5.05 -10.90 4.21
CA LEU A 310 6.06 -11.76 4.84
C LEU A 310 5.74 -13.25 4.64
N ARG A 311 4.51 -13.66 4.91
CA ARG A 311 4.05 -15.05 4.72
C ARG A 311 4.05 -15.52 3.27
N ASP A 312 3.91 -14.61 2.32
CA ASP A 312 3.99 -14.91 0.89
C ASP A 312 5.44 -14.79 0.35
N GLY A 313 6.44 -14.62 1.23
CA GLY A 313 7.86 -14.71 0.89
C GLY A 313 8.50 -13.42 0.39
N ILE A 314 7.97 -12.24 0.72
CA ILE A 314 8.52 -10.96 0.25
C ILE A 314 9.94 -10.69 0.76
N MET A 315 10.28 -11.16 1.97
CA MET A 315 11.55 -10.87 2.65
C MET A 315 12.79 -11.30 1.84
N PRO A 316 12.96 -12.59 1.48
CA PRO A 316 14.13 -13.02 0.69
C PRO A 316 14.19 -12.38 -0.70
N LEU A 317 13.05 -11.93 -1.24
CA LEU A 317 13.01 -11.22 -2.52
C LEU A 317 13.56 -9.80 -2.38
N MET A 318 13.10 -9.05 -1.36
CA MET A 318 13.58 -7.70 -1.08
C MET A 318 15.04 -7.66 -0.67
N MET A 319 15.51 -8.59 0.17
CA MET A 319 16.92 -8.63 0.57
C MET A 319 17.86 -8.83 -0.62
N ALA A 320 17.57 -9.82 -1.46
CA ALA A 320 18.35 -10.07 -2.66
C ALA A 320 18.36 -8.84 -3.60
N ALA A 321 17.20 -8.18 -3.77
CA ALA A 321 17.12 -6.98 -4.58
C ALA A 321 17.85 -5.78 -3.94
N ASN A 322 17.82 -5.65 -2.61
CA ASN A 322 18.42 -4.52 -1.89
C ASN A 322 19.93 -4.45 -2.12
N GLN A 323 20.62 -5.59 -2.06
CA GLN A 323 22.04 -5.70 -2.35
C GLN A 323 22.36 -5.25 -3.80
N HIS A 324 21.53 -5.66 -4.77
CA HIS A 324 21.70 -5.29 -6.18
C HIS A 324 21.37 -3.81 -6.46
N LEU A 325 20.51 -3.21 -5.65
CA LEU A 325 20.03 -1.83 -5.80
C LEU A 325 20.77 -0.87 -4.87
N ASN A 326 21.98 -1.22 -4.42
CA ASN A 326 22.80 -0.37 -3.56
C ASN A 326 22.03 0.15 -2.33
N TYR A 327 21.28 -0.74 -1.68
CA TYR A 327 20.55 -0.47 -0.44
C TYR A 327 19.36 0.51 -0.57
N GLU A 328 18.79 0.69 -1.77
CA GLU A 328 17.60 1.54 -1.98
C GLU A 328 16.32 1.06 -1.27
N LEU A 329 16.23 -0.22 -0.90
CA LEU A 329 15.07 -0.82 -0.23
C LEU A 329 15.26 -0.92 1.30
N SER A 330 16.34 -0.36 1.85
CA SER A 330 16.64 -0.45 3.28
C SER A 330 15.55 0.16 4.15
N ARG A 331 14.90 1.24 3.72
CA ARG A 331 13.78 1.84 4.46
C ARG A 331 12.62 0.85 4.67
N GLY A 332 12.22 0.14 3.63
CA GLY A 332 11.14 -0.86 3.71
C GLY A 332 11.54 -2.05 4.58
N LEU A 333 12.78 -2.53 4.47
CA LEU A 333 13.31 -3.61 5.31
C LEU A 333 13.43 -3.19 6.79
N GLU A 334 13.93 -1.98 7.06
CA GLU A 334 13.97 -1.38 8.39
C GLU A 334 12.57 -1.32 9.01
N LEU A 335 11.56 -0.87 8.25
CA LEU A 335 10.18 -0.86 8.74
C LEU A 335 9.74 -2.26 9.19
N MET A 336 10.04 -3.31 8.43
CA MET A 336 9.72 -4.69 8.84
C MET A 336 10.39 -5.04 10.17
N MET A 337 11.67 -4.68 10.31
CA MET A 337 12.46 -4.97 11.51
C MET A 337 11.95 -4.19 12.72
N ARG A 338 11.60 -2.91 12.57
CA ARG A 338 10.96 -2.11 13.63
C ARG A 338 9.66 -2.77 14.07
N ARG A 339 8.84 -3.19 13.10
CA ARG A 339 7.55 -3.86 13.34
C ARG A 339 7.66 -5.29 13.90
N SER A 340 8.86 -5.87 14.00
CA SER A 340 9.07 -7.18 14.64
C SER A 340 8.67 -7.21 16.13
N ILE A 341 8.52 -6.05 16.77
CA ILE A 341 7.98 -5.96 18.13
C ILE A 341 6.49 -6.31 18.20
N PHE A 342 5.80 -6.40 17.05
CA PHE A 342 4.41 -6.86 16.96
C PHE A 342 4.33 -8.37 16.73
N VAL A 343 3.63 -9.09 17.60
CA VAL A 343 3.45 -10.56 17.58
C VAL A 343 3.05 -11.11 16.21
N PRO A 344 2.06 -10.54 15.49
CA PRO A 344 1.72 -11.06 14.16
C PRO A 344 2.89 -10.97 13.16
N VAL A 345 3.69 -9.91 13.26
CA VAL A 345 4.87 -9.66 12.42
C VAL A 345 6.02 -10.56 12.86
N ALA A 346 6.32 -10.64 14.16
CA ALA A 346 7.31 -11.54 14.75
C ALA A 346 7.06 -13.00 14.32
N ARG A 347 5.82 -13.48 14.40
CA ARG A 347 5.43 -14.82 13.91
C ARG A 347 5.71 -15.01 12.43
N ALA A 348 5.39 -14.01 11.62
CA ALA A 348 5.64 -14.08 10.19
C ALA A 348 7.15 -14.06 9.86
N LEU A 349 7.94 -13.28 10.61
CA LEU A 349 9.39 -13.21 10.51
C LEU A 349 10.08 -14.49 11.00
N ALA A 350 9.57 -15.13 12.06
CA ALA A 350 10.09 -16.40 12.56
C ALA A 350 10.04 -17.53 11.51
N SER A 351 9.17 -17.40 10.51
CA SER A 351 9.10 -18.32 9.36
C SER A 351 10.09 -17.99 8.24
N CYS A 352 10.84 -16.88 8.36
CA CYS A 352 11.85 -16.46 7.39
C CYS A 352 13.24 -16.91 7.89
N GLU A 353 13.84 -17.90 7.22
CA GLU A 353 15.21 -18.33 7.49
C GLU A 353 16.22 -17.38 6.83
N THR A 354 16.60 -16.28 7.47
CA THR A 354 17.60 -15.35 6.90
C THR A 354 18.40 -14.58 7.94
N ASN A 355 19.71 -14.45 7.72
CA ASN A 355 20.51 -13.36 8.28
C ASN A 355 20.20 -12.08 7.49
N PHE A 356 19.71 -11.03 8.16
CA PHE A 356 19.32 -9.77 7.55
C PHE A 356 20.54 -8.93 7.16
N GLU A 357 20.67 -8.61 5.88
CA GLU A 357 21.67 -7.70 5.33
C GLU A 357 20.94 -6.46 4.77
N ILE A 358 20.62 -5.53 5.67
CA ILE A 358 19.80 -4.34 5.36
C ILE A 358 20.68 -3.16 4.95
N TRP A 359 21.86 -3.01 5.55
CA TRP A 359 22.75 -1.88 5.29
C TRP A 359 24.08 -2.34 4.71
N ALA A 360 24.85 -1.38 4.17
CA ALA A 360 26.22 -1.62 3.75
C ALA A 360 27.17 -1.93 4.92
N ASP A 361 26.83 -1.51 6.14
CA ASP A 361 27.62 -1.76 7.35
C ASP A 361 27.35 -3.16 7.93
N PRO A 362 28.33 -4.08 7.89
CA PRO A 362 28.18 -5.44 8.43
C PRO A 362 27.99 -5.47 9.95
N GLN A 363 28.56 -4.50 10.68
CA GLN A 363 28.43 -4.44 12.14
C GLN A 363 27.00 -4.09 12.52
N ALA A 364 26.41 -3.07 11.89
CA ALA A 364 25.00 -2.75 12.08
C ALA A 364 24.08 -3.94 11.75
N ASN A 365 24.35 -4.67 10.66
CA ASN A 365 23.59 -5.88 10.32
C ASN A 365 23.73 -6.97 11.40
N THR A 366 24.92 -7.16 11.98
CA THR A 366 25.12 -8.14 13.06
C THR A 366 24.29 -7.80 14.28
N ILE A 367 24.36 -6.55 14.75
CA ILE A 367 23.59 -6.04 15.90
C ILE A 367 22.08 -6.21 15.66
N LEU A 368 21.62 -5.87 14.45
CA LEU A 368 20.23 -6.05 14.07
C LEU A 368 19.83 -7.52 14.11
N ASN A 369 20.63 -8.43 13.53
CA ASN A 369 20.32 -9.85 13.51
C ASN A 369 20.18 -10.41 14.92
N ASP A 370 21.07 -10.03 15.82
CA ASP A 370 21.02 -10.48 17.22
C ASP A 370 19.78 -9.92 17.92
N THR A 371 19.49 -8.63 17.74
CA THR A 371 18.27 -7.99 18.24
C THR A 371 17.00 -8.69 17.76
N ILE A 372 16.92 -9.03 16.46
CA ILE A 372 15.74 -9.70 15.90
C ILE A 372 15.66 -11.14 16.39
N LYS A 373 16.78 -11.88 16.46
CA LYS A 373 16.81 -13.24 17.03
C LYS A 373 16.27 -13.22 18.45
N GLU A 374 16.73 -12.32 19.30
CA GLU A 374 16.23 -12.15 20.67
C GLU A 374 14.73 -11.91 20.70
N ARG A 375 14.20 -11.03 19.83
CA ARG A 375 12.75 -10.80 19.73
C ARG A 375 12.00 -12.07 19.35
N LEU A 376 12.54 -12.85 18.44
CA LEU A 376 11.91 -14.08 17.95
C LEU A 376 11.98 -15.24 18.96
N LEU A 377 12.91 -15.24 19.92
CA LEU A 377 12.99 -16.26 20.99
C LEU A 377 11.68 -16.37 21.80
N PHE A 378 10.92 -15.28 21.92
CA PHE A 378 9.67 -15.27 22.67
C PHE A 378 8.44 -15.69 21.85
N VAL A 379 8.55 -15.85 20.53
CA VAL A 379 7.41 -16.23 19.68
C VAL A 379 6.89 -17.63 20.01
N PRO A 380 7.72 -18.70 20.13
CA PRO A 380 7.22 -20.04 20.46
C PRO A 380 6.49 -20.09 21.81
N LEU A 381 6.90 -19.26 22.76
CA LEU A 381 6.28 -19.18 24.08
C LEU A 381 4.83 -18.64 23.99
N LEU A 382 4.55 -17.73 23.04
CA LEU A 382 3.22 -17.15 22.84
C LEU A 382 2.21 -18.12 22.23
N ASP A 383 2.67 -18.95 21.30
CA ASP A 383 1.80 -19.83 20.52
C ASP A 383 1.18 -20.92 21.39
N GLY A 384 1.77 -21.18 22.56
CA GLY A 384 1.18 -22.02 23.57
C GLY A 384 0.95 -23.44 23.09
N GLU A 385 1.79 -23.88 22.16
CA GLU A 385 1.66 -25.18 21.51
C GLU A 385 2.15 -26.31 22.41
N GLN A 386 2.83 -26.02 23.52
CA GLN A 386 3.39 -27.01 24.43
C GLN A 386 3.05 -26.74 25.89
N CYS A 387 2.86 -27.81 26.65
CA CYS A 387 2.78 -27.76 28.10
C CYS A 387 4.11 -27.25 28.68
N SER A 388 4.07 -26.18 29.48
CA SER A 388 5.24 -25.57 30.10
C SER A 388 5.87 -26.41 31.21
N ASN A 389 5.24 -27.50 31.63
CA ASN A 389 5.92 -28.48 32.47
C ASN A 389 6.93 -29.26 31.60
N PRO A 390 8.25 -29.08 31.78
CA PRO A 390 9.26 -29.71 30.92
C PRO A 390 9.22 -31.24 30.95
N GLN A 391 8.64 -31.84 32.00
CA GLN A 391 8.48 -33.30 32.12
C GLN A 391 7.27 -33.85 31.37
N CYS A 392 6.36 -33.00 30.89
CA CYS A 392 5.10 -33.44 30.29
C CYS A 392 5.23 -33.75 28.79
N GLY A 393 5.92 -32.89 28.03
CA GLY A 393 6.10 -33.03 26.58
C GLY A 393 4.83 -32.86 25.72
N LYS A 394 3.62 -32.87 26.29
CA LYS A 394 2.36 -32.75 25.54
C LYS A 394 2.25 -31.43 24.80
N THR A 395 1.67 -31.49 23.60
CA THR A 395 1.40 -30.35 22.74
C THR A 395 -0.10 -30.16 22.49
N ALA A 396 -0.49 -28.98 22.00
CA ALA A 396 -1.85 -28.71 21.55
C ALA A 396 -2.27 -29.64 20.38
N GLY A 397 -1.31 -30.09 19.57
CA GLY A 397 -1.52 -31.02 18.45
C GLY A 397 -2.02 -32.40 18.87
N ASP A 398 -1.78 -32.81 20.11
CA ASP A 398 -2.17 -34.12 20.66
C ASP A 398 -3.67 -34.19 21.05
N GLY A 399 -4.51 -33.28 20.53
CA GLY A 399 -5.89 -33.11 20.96
C GLY A 399 -6.05 -32.64 22.41
N THR A 400 -4.93 -32.26 23.05
CA THR A 400 -4.90 -31.86 24.45
C THR A 400 -5.18 -30.36 24.57
N ARG A 401 -6.25 -30.01 25.30
CA ARG A 401 -6.55 -28.60 25.58
C ARG A 401 -5.55 -28.06 26.59
N LEU A 402 -4.72 -27.11 26.16
CA LEU A 402 -3.80 -26.40 27.05
C LEU A 402 -4.51 -25.20 27.68
N SER A 403 -4.37 -25.07 29.00
CA SER A 403 -4.93 -23.98 29.80
C SER A 403 -3.83 -22.99 30.17
N ARG A 404 -4.07 -21.69 29.93
CA ARG A 404 -3.09 -20.63 30.22
C ARG A 404 -3.04 -20.33 31.72
N CYS A 405 -1.84 -20.05 32.25
CA CYS A 405 -1.71 -19.51 33.61
C CYS A 405 -2.45 -18.17 33.75
N PRO A 406 -3.20 -17.95 34.85
CA PRO A 406 -3.80 -16.64 35.15
C PRO A 406 -2.79 -15.50 35.32
N CYS A 407 -1.55 -15.84 35.68
CA CYS A 407 -0.43 -14.92 35.83
C CYS A 407 0.04 -14.27 34.52
N LEU A 408 -0.66 -14.53 33.41
CA LEU A 408 -0.40 -13.99 32.07
C LEU A 408 0.95 -14.33 31.46
N ALA A 409 1.83 -14.99 32.21
CA ALA A 409 3.01 -15.62 31.68
C ALA A 409 2.64 -16.46 30.45
N MET A 410 3.58 -16.54 29.52
CA MET A 410 3.50 -17.38 28.31
C MET A 410 3.57 -18.88 28.67
N THR A 411 2.84 -19.29 29.70
CA THR A 411 2.82 -20.63 30.25
C THR A 411 1.45 -21.26 30.08
N TYR A 412 1.48 -22.47 29.54
CA TYR A 412 0.31 -23.26 29.19
C TYR A 412 0.46 -24.63 29.84
N TYR A 413 -0.63 -25.15 30.40
CA TYR A 413 -0.61 -26.43 31.10
C TYR A 413 -1.71 -27.33 30.56
N CYS A 414 -1.37 -28.58 30.24
CA CYS A 414 -2.35 -29.57 29.83
C CYS A 414 -3.26 -30.03 30.97
N SER A 415 -2.83 -29.84 32.21
CA SER A 415 -3.56 -30.26 33.40
C SER A 415 -3.13 -29.46 34.63
N VAL A 416 -3.97 -29.49 35.67
CA VAL A 416 -3.68 -28.85 36.97
C VAL A 416 -2.46 -29.50 37.63
N GLU A 417 -2.25 -30.79 37.42
CA GLU A 417 -1.09 -31.55 37.94
C GLU A 417 0.20 -31.03 37.32
N CYS A 418 0.22 -30.79 36.00
CA CYS A 418 1.39 -30.19 35.34
C CYS A 418 1.65 -28.76 35.82
N GLN A 419 0.58 -27.98 36.05
CA GLN A 419 0.71 -26.65 36.64
C GLN A 419 1.30 -26.72 38.05
N LYS A 420 0.80 -27.62 38.91
CA LYS A 420 1.31 -27.81 40.28
C LYS A 420 2.76 -28.30 40.29
N ALA A 421 3.11 -29.24 39.42
CA ALA A 421 4.47 -29.77 39.31
C ALA A 421 5.46 -28.70 38.83
N HIS A 422 5.08 -27.89 37.86
CA HIS A 422 5.92 -26.78 37.39
C HIS A 422 5.90 -25.57 38.33
N ARG A 423 4.91 -25.48 39.25
CA ARG A 423 4.70 -24.31 40.11
C ARG A 423 5.96 -23.86 40.84
N PRO A 424 6.80 -24.69 41.48
CA PRO A 424 7.97 -24.19 42.22
C PRO A 424 9.00 -23.46 41.33
N ALA A 425 9.21 -23.94 40.11
CA ALA A 425 10.08 -23.28 39.13
C ALA A 425 9.40 -22.03 38.56
N HIS A 426 8.14 -22.18 38.16
CA HIS A 426 7.35 -21.10 37.61
C HIS A 426 7.09 -19.97 38.60
N GLN A 427 6.98 -20.26 39.89
CA GLN A 427 6.64 -19.34 40.96
C GLN A 427 7.67 -18.21 41.07
N ARG A 428 8.93 -18.46 40.71
CA ARG A 428 9.98 -17.42 40.65
C ARG A 428 9.72 -16.38 39.55
N ILE A 429 9.08 -16.79 38.47
CA ILE A 429 8.73 -15.94 37.32
C ILE A 429 7.31 -15.37 37.49
N CYS A 430 6.42 -16.14 38.13
CA CYS A 430 5.04 -15.81 38.42
C CYS A 430 4.88 -14.80 39.57
N HIS A 431 5.86 -14.73 40.50
CA HIS A 431 5.86 -13.80 41.64
C HIS A 431 6.55 -12.46 41.39
N ILE A 432 7.11 -12.21 40.19
CA ILE A 432 7.65 -10.89 39.83
C ILE A 432 6.50 -9.89 39.54
N ASP A 433 5.26 -10.16 39.98
CA ASP A 433 4.18 -9.19 39.85
C ASP A 433 3.13 -9.22 40.98
N PRO A 434 3.48 -8.81 42.20
CA PRO A 434 2.51 -8.27 43.14
C PRO A 434 2.07 -6.84 42.72
N LEU A 435 2.92 -6.11 41.98
CA LEU A 435 2.68 -4.71 41.57
C LEU A 435 1.83 -4.57 40.30
N LEU A 436 1.86 -5.51 39.35
CA LEU A 436 0.71 -5.67 38.48
C LEU A 436 -0.43 -6.28 39.32
N ARG A 437 -1.29 -5.41 39.85
CA ARG A 437 -2.73 -5.69 39.96
C ARG A 437 -3.23 -5.95 38.55
N ILE A 438 -2.91 -7.13 38.04
CA ILE A 438 -3.17 -7.61 36.69
C ILE A 438 -4.64 -7.36 36.37
N HIS A 439 -5.56 -7.44 37.32
CA HIS A 439 -6.98 -7.17 37.09
C HIS A 439 -7.27 -5.71 36.66
N GLN A 440 -6.68 -4.71 37.33
CA GLN A 440 -6.90 -3.29 36.97
C GLN A 440 -6.24 -2.92 35.64
N ILE A 441 -5.04 -3.46 35.40
CA ILE A 441 -4.33 -3.28 34.13
C ILE A 441 -4.95 -4.13 33.03
N LEU A 442 -5.51 -5.31 33.33
CA LEU A 442 -6.22 -6.16 32.37
C LEU A 442 -7.48 -5.49 31.89
N ASP A 443 -8.23 -4.80 32.73
CA ASP A 443 -9.40 -4.07 32.28
C ASP A 443 -8.99 -2.93 31.35
N LYS A 444 -7.89 -2.22 31.65
CA LYS A 444 -7.28 -1.24 30.74
C LYS A 444 -6.74 -1.88 29.45
N ILE A 445 -6.06 -3.02 29.52
CA ILE A 445 -5.52 -3.76 28.35
C ILE A 445 -6.65 -4.36 27.51
N ARG A 446 -7.71 -4.87 28.13
CA ARG A 446 -8.91 -5.39 27.44
C ARG A 446 -9.65 -4.28 26.72
N ALA A 447 -9.62 -3.07 27.27
CA ALA A 447 -10.13 -1.87 26.61
C ALA A 447 -9.16 -1.32 25.54
N HIS A 448 -7.87 -1.66 25.61
CA HIS A 448 -6.86 -1.24 24.64
C HIS A 448 -7.05 -2.00 23.31
N PRO A 449 -6.84 -1.35 22.15
CA PRO A 449 -6.87 -2.03 20.84
C PRO A 449 -5.81 -3.12 20.68
N ILE A 450 -4.88 -3.24 21.63
CA ILE A 450 -3.77 -4.19 21.58
C ILE A 450 -4.12 -5.41 22.43
N GLY A 451 -4.15 -6.58 21.77
CA GLY A 451 -4.46 -7.83 22.44
C GLY A 451 -3.43 -8.19 23.51
N LEU A 452 -3.88 -8.92 24.55
CA LEU A 452 -3.06 -9.33 25.69
C LEU A 452 -1.75 -10.05 25.32
N SER A 453 -1.77 -10.89 24.27
CA SER A 453 -0.57 -11.58 23.80
C SER A 453 0.49 -10.61 23.28
N GLN A 454 0.09 -9.50 22.67
CA GLN A 454 0.99 -8.47 22.18
C GLN A 454 1.66 -7.74 23.35
N VAL A 455 0.88 -7.34 24.36
CA VAL A 455 1.43 -6.72 25.58
C VAL A 455 2.47 -7.63 26.25
N GLN A 456 2.14 -8.92 26.38
CA GLN A 456 3.06 -9.89 26.99
C GLN A 456 4.34 -10.08 26.18
N PHE A 457 4.25 -10.11 24.85
CA PHE A 457 5.43 -10.20 23.99
C PHE A 457 6.33 -8.99 24.13
N MET A 458 5.74 -7.80 24.08
CA MET A 458 6.44 -6.54 24.30
C MET A 458 7.11 -6.50 25.68
N ARG A 459 6.44 -7.01 26.71
CA ARG A 459 7.01 -7.19 28.05
C ARG A 459 8.27 -8.04 28.06
N CYS A 460 8.19 -9.24 27.49
CA CYS A 460 9.33 -10.15 27.48
C CYS A 460 10.55 -9.54 26.78
N ASN A 461 10.32 -8.82 25.69
CA ASN A 461 11.35 -8.04 25.01
C ASN A 461 11.91 -6.91 25.89
N GLY A 462 11.04 -6.16 26.59
CA GLY A 462 11.47 -5.12 27.51
C GLY A 462 12.33 -5.65 28.66
N VAL A 463 11.90 -6.73 29.31
CA VAL A 463 12.66 -7.41 30.37
C VAL A 463 14.03 -7.85 29.87
N GLN A 464 14.09 -8.47 28.68
CA GLN A 464 15.35 -8.93 28.10
C GLN A 464 16.30 -7.77 27.78
N TYR A 465 15.77 -6.68 27.22
CA TYR A 465 16.55 -5.47 27.00
C TYR A 465 17.10 -4.90 28.31
N THR A 466 16.25 -4.81 29.34
CA THR A 466 16.67 -4.32 30.67
C THR A 466 17.72 -5.21 31.31
N ARG A 467 17.70 -6.54 31.09
CA ARG A 467 18.78 -7.43 31.51
C ARG A 467 20.10 -7.06 30.86
N HIS A 468 20.11 -6.99 29.52
CA HIS A 468 21.32 -6.76 28.76
C HIS A 468 21.93 -5.36 28.98
N HIS A 469 21.08 -4.35 29.16
CA HIS A 469 21.50 -2.95 29.31
C HIS A 469 21.42 -2.42 30.74
N GLY A 470 21.11 -3.28 31.71
CA GLY A 470 20.75 -2.83 33.05
C GLY A 470 21.88 -2.16 33.82
N LEU A 471 23.15 -2.49 33.55
CA LEU A 471 24.29 -1.75 34.12
C LEU A 471 24.33 -0.30 33.64
N ASN A 472 24.04 -0.04 32.37
CA ASN A 472 24.00 1.32 31.82
C ASN A 472 22.81 2.08 32.39
N ILE A 473 21.63 1.45 32.45
CA ILE A 473 20.43 2.01 33.08
C ILE A 473 20.70 2.40 34.54
N LEU A 474 21.32 1.51 35.32
CA LEU A 474 21.64 1.78 36.72
C LEU A 474 22.64 2.94 36.85
N ALA A 475 23.65 3.00 35.98
CA ALA A 475 24.59 4.11 35.96
C ALA A 475 23.94 5.46 35.57
N GLU A 476 22.90 5.46 34.72
CA GLU A 476 22.08 6.65 34.45
C GLU A 476 21.24 7.04 35.66
N ILE A 477 20.58 6.07 36.31
CA ILE A 477 19.80 6.28 37.53
C ILE A 477 20.66 6.90 38.63
N ASP A 478 21.87 6.36 38.86
CA ASP A 478 22.78 6.84 39.89
C ASP A 478 23.19 8.32 39.67
N GLN A 479 23.16 8.84 38.44
CA GLN A 479 23.43 10.26 38.16
C GLN A 479 22.28 11.18 38.60
N PHE A 480 21.06 10.65 38.70
CA PHE A 480 19.89 11.40 39.12
C PHE A 480 19.62 11.33 40.62
N ILE A 481 20.24 10.38 41.34
CA ILE A 481 20.09 10.25 42.81
C ILE A 481 20.94 11.33 43.49
N PRO A 482 20.34 12.31 44.19
CA PRO A 482 21.11 13.28 44.97
C PRO A 482 21.88 12.57 46.10
N PRO A 483 23.13 12.99 46.40
CA PRO A 483 23.96 12.33 47.42
C PRO A 483 23.37 12.34 48.83
N ASP A 484 22.39 13.23 49.12
CA ASP A 484 21.74 13.40 50.43
C ASP A 484 20.21 13.17 50.40
N SER A 485 19.64 12.55 49.36
CA SER A 485 18.18 12.42 49.29
C SER A 485 17.64 11.29 50.16
N SER A 486 16.89 11.63 51.20
CA SER A 486 15.94 10.73 51.87
C SER A 486 14.61 10.60 51.10
N LEU A 487 14.51 11.18 49.91
CA LEU A 487 13.30 11.20 49.09
C LEU A 487 13.21 9.94 48.21
N VAL A 488 12.00 9.38 48.12
CA VAL A 488 11.67 8.33 47.15
C VAL A 488 11.73 8.93 45.75
N CYS A 489 12.72 8.53 44.96
CA CYS A 489 12.78 8.86 43.54
C CYS A 489 12.12 7.75 42.73
N VAL A 490 11.19 8.13 41.85
CA VAL A 490 10.63 7.23 40.85
C VAL A 490 11.35 7.53 39.55
N PHE A 491 11.94 6.52 38.91
CA PHE A 491 12.49 6.66 37.56
C PHE A 491 11.53 6.08 36.52
N GLN A 492 11.54 6.68 35.35
CA GLN A 492 10.87 6.14 34.19
C GLN A 492 11.92 5.82 33.14
N ILE A 493 11.91 4.57 32.67
CA ILE A 493 12.79 4.08 31.61
C ILE A 493 11.94 3.97 30.36
N THR A 494 12.17 4.75 29.32
CA THR A 494 11.44 4.58 28.06
C THR A 494 12.32 3.79 27.10
N ILE A 495 11.92 2.57 26.72
CA ILE A 495 12.64 1.75 25.74
C ILE A 495 12.01 1.96 24.36
N ASP A 496 12.79 2.49 23.44
CA ASP A 496 12.40 2.73 22.05
C ASP A 496 12.81 1.54 21.18
N PHE A 497 11.85 0.66 20.90
CA PHE A 497 12.03 -0.49 20.01
C PHE A 497 12.01 -0.15 18.52
N GLU A 498 11.66 1.09 18.16
CA GLU A 498 11.68 1.58 16.79
C GLU A 498 13.07 2.03 16.34
N GLN A 499 13.99 2.26 17.28
CA GLN A 499 15.40 2.48 16.96
C GLN A 499 16.08 1.18 16.53
N LEU A 500 16.83 1.28 15.43
CA LEU A 500 17.63 0.23 14.82
C LEU A 500 19.05 0.76 14.59
N PRO A 501 20.08 -0.11 14.59
CA PRO A 501 20.02 -1.57 14.67
C PRO A 501 19.73 -2.14 16.07
N SER A 502 19.88 -1.33 17.12
CA SER A 502 19.58 -1.72 18.52
C SER A 502 18.54 -0.77 19.11
N PRO A 503 17.62 -1.25 19.97
CA PRO A 503 16.74 -0.38 20.74
C PRO A 503 17.56 0.55 21.64
N SER A 504 17.03 1.73 21.92
CA SER A 504 17.61 2.64 22.91
C SER A 504 16.69 2.80 24.11
N HIS A 505 17.23 3.41 25.17
CA HIS A 505 16.42 3.84 26.28
C HIS A 505 16.71 5.28 26.68
N THR A 506 15.77 5.88 27.40
CA THR A 506 15.96 7.13 28.13
C THR A 506 15.48 6.95 29.56
N THR A 507 16.25 7.48 30.50
CA THR A 507 15.93 7.44 31.92
C THR A 507 15.63 8.85 32.41
N PHE A 508 14.55 9.03 33.16
CA PHE A 508 14.23 10.30 33.81
C PHE A 508 13.57 10.11 35.16
N VAL A 509 13.69 11.10 36.06
CA VAL A 509 12.95 11.14 37.31
C VAL A 509 11.50 11.50 37.00
N ALA A 510 10.58 10.61 37.33
CA ALA A 510 9.16 10.86 37.16
C ALA A 510 8.61 11.65 38.34
N ASP A 511 7.62 12.50 38.06
CA ASP A 511 6.89 13.22 39.09
C ASP A 511 6.03 12.23 39.90
N PRO A 512 6.27 12.06 41.22
CA PRO A 512 5.46 11.18 42.05
C PRO A 512 3.99 11.62 42.13
N GLU A 513 3.66 12.87 41.80
CA GLU A 513 2.27 13.36 41.73
C GLU A 513 1.58 13.07 40.39
N SER A 514 2.28 12.46 39.42
CA SER A 514 1.68 12.08 38.14
C SER A 514 0.49 11.13 38.36
N GLU A 515 -0.70 11.54 37.93
CA GLU A 515 -1.92 10.71 37.98
C GLU A 515 -1.75 9.35 37.28
N GLU A 516 -0.85 9.26 36.30
CA GLU A 516 -0.51 8.00 35.60
C GLU A 516 0.26 7.04 36.51
N LEU A 517 1.07 7.55 37.43
CA LEU A 517 1.93 6.78 38.34
C LEU A 517 1.28 6.55 39.70
N TYR A 518 0.35 7.41 40.10
CA TYR A 518 -0.35 7.37 41.38
C TYR A 518 -0.90 5.97 41.78
N PRO A 519 -1.49 5.16 40.87
CA PRO A 519 -1.96 3.82 41.20
C PRO A 519 -0.83 2.83 41.57
N PHE A 520 0.41 3.13 41.18
CA PHE A 520 1.58 2.30 41.40
C PHE A 520 2.37 2.73 42.65
N LEU A 521 2.21 3.98 43.10
CA LEU A 521 3.02 4.58 44.17
C LEU A 521 2.47 4.36 45.58
N HIS A 522 1.16 4.13 45.72
CA HIS A 522 0.50 4.05 47.03
C HIS A 522 0.84 2.83 47.90
N ASP A 523 1.40 1.77 47.30
CA ASP A 523 1.70 0.51 47.98
C ASP A 523 3.22 0.24 48.08
N LEU A 524 4.06 1.20 47.69
CA LEU A 524 5.52 1.08 47.79
C LEU A 524 5.96 1.43 49.21
N ASP A 525 6.87 0.64 49.78
CA ASP A 525 7.56 1.02 51.02
C ASP A 525 8.40 2.29 50.77
N GLU A 526 8.60 3.12 51.80
CA GLU A 526 9.20 4.48 51.76
C GLU A 526 10.63 4.57 51.17
N HIS A 527 11.19 3.49 50.61
CA HIS A 527 12.53 3.42 50.02
C HIS A 527 12.60 2.71 48.66
N GLU A 528 11.46 2.39 48.04
CA GLU A 528 11.45 1.69 46.75
C GLU A 528 11.49 2.66 45.57
N VAL A 529 12.61 2.67 44.85
CA VAL A 529 12.72 3.34 43.57
C VAL A 529 11.99 2.51 42.53
N VAL A 530 11.07 3.12 41.79
CA VAL A 530 10.30 2.45 40.75
C VAL A 530 10.83 2.80 39.36
N ALA A 531 10.97 1.84 38.45
CA ALA A 531 11.35 2.02 37.05
C ALA A 531 10.16 1.71 36.14
N VAL A 532 9.62 2.70 35.44
CA VAL A 532 8.50 2.52 34.50
C VAL A 532 8.99 2.36 33.06
N ALA A 533 9.06 1.13 32.54
CA ALA A 533 9.45 0.78 31.18
C ALA A 533 8.36 1.17 30.17
N ARG A 534 8.44 2.35 29.54
CA ARG A 534 7.50 2.83 28.49
C ARG A 534 7.96 2.31 27.13
N LEU A 535 7.15 1.50 26.46
CA LEU A 535 7.44 1.00 25.12
C LEU A 535 6.75 1.87 24.09
N SER A 536 7.44 2.85 23.51
CA SER A 536 6.87 3.66 22.44
C SER A 536 6.95 2.92 21.11
N SER A 537 5.79 2.68 20.53
CA SER A 537 5.63 2.71 19.07
C SER A 537 4.70 3.88 18.74
N ASP A 538 4.68 4.37 17.50
CA ASP A 538 3.75 5.44 17.04
C ASP A 538 2.27 5.22 17.43
N VAL A 539 1.89 3.99 17.82
CA VAL A 539 0.50 3.57 18.08
C VAL A 539 0.28 3.06 19.50
N SER A 540 1.32 2.83 20.31
CA SER A 540 1.12 2.31 21.66
C SER A 540 2.28 2.51 22.63
N VAL A 541 1.89 2.64 23.89
CA VAL A 541 2.75 2.73 25.05
C VAL A 541 2.39 1.59 26.00
N VAL A 542 3.34 0.70 26.27
CA VAL A 542 3.20 -0.28 27.35
C VAL A 542 4.15 0.11 28.46
N SER A 543 3.64 0.26 29.68
CA SER A 543 4.42 0.63 30.87
C SER A 543 4.60 -0.59 31.78
N PHE A 544 5.82 -0.86 32.26
CA PHE A 544 6.10 -1.89 33.29
C PHE A 544 6.87 -1.30 34.46
N THR A 545 6.58 -1.74 35.68
CA THR A 545 7.09 -1.13 36.90
C THR A 545 8.05 -2.11 37.60
N TYR A 546 9.31 -1.71 37.84
CA TYR A 546 10.26 -2.49 38.65
C TYR A 546 10.67 -1.71 39.89
N THR A 547 10.98 -2.35 41.00
CA THR A 547 11.71 -1.70 42.10
C THR A 547 13.23 -1.65 41.80
N LEU A 548 14.04 -0.78 42.42
CA LEU A 548 15.52 -0.79 42.21
C LEU A 548 16.11 -2.15 42.53
N THR A 549 15.61 -2.74 43.60
CA THR A 549 16.06 -4.04 44.08
C THR A 549 15.75 -5.09 43.02
N GLN A 550 14.55 -5.09 42.45
CA GLN A 550 14.20 -5.97 41.34
C GLN A 550 15.06 -5.71 40.10
N LEU A 551 15.33 -4.45 39.76
CA LEU A 551 16.19 -4.11 38.64
C LEU A 551 17.62 -4.62 38.87
N ARG A 552 18.18 -4.38 40.07
CA ARG A 552 19.51 -4.89 40.46
C ARG A 552 19.55 -6.42 40.48
N GLU A 553 18.54 -7.08 41.01
CA GLU A 553 18.43 -8.55 40.99
C GLU A 553 18.35 -9.09 39.57
N LEU A 554 17.59 -8.43 38.70
CA LEU A 554 17.45 -8.78 37.29
C LEU A 554 18.80 -8.69 36.55
N VAL A 555 19.59 -7.65 36.81
CA VAL A 555 20.94 -7.45 36.26
C VAL A 555 21.93 -8.46 36.84
N LEU A 556 21.87 -8.71 38.15
CA LEU A 556 22.74 -9.67 38.83
C LEU A 556 22.46 -11.11 38.40
N GLU A 557 21.22 -11.45 38.06
CA GLU A 557 20.86 -12.77 37.52
C GLU A 557 21.56 -13.03 36.18
N ASP A 558 21.61 -12.03 35.30
CA ASP A 558 22.29 -12.12 34.00
C ASP A 558 23.81 -12.31 34.17
N TYR A 559 24.42 -11.49 35.05
CA TYR A 559 25.84 -11.61 35.38
C TYR A 559 26.20 -12.99 35.97
N ARG A 560 25.32 -13.58 36.78
CA ARG A 560 25.51 -14.93 37.34
C ARG A 560 25.40 -16.03 36.29
N GLN A 561 24.70 -15.79 35.19
CA GLN A 561 24.57 -16.75 34.08
C GLN A 561 25.78 -16.71 33.13
N GLY A 562 26.75 -15.81 33.37
CA GLY A 562 28.01 -15.74 32.63
C GLY A 562 27.92 -14.95 31.33
N HIS A 563 26.94 -14.05 31.24
CA HIS A 563 26.77 -13.10 30.14
C HIS A 563 27.36 -11.74 30.47
#